data_AF-F4QS71-F1
#
_entry.id   AF-F4QS71-F1
#
_cell.length_a   1.000
_cell.length_b   1.000
_cell.length_c   1.000
_cell.angle_alpha   90.00
_cell.angle_beta   90.00
_cell.angle_gamma   90.00
#
_symmetry.space_group_name_H-M   'P 1'
#
loop_
_entity.id
_entity.type
_entity.pdbx_description
1 polymer ?
#
loop_
_entity_poly.entity_id
_entity_poly.type
_entity_poly.pdbx_seq_one_letter_code
_entity_poly.pdbx_strand_id
1 'polypeptide(L)'
;MGRGVNIIGGYDPYWNGQPSTFRLDTDLNLAREAGFTTVRIPLFTFAHMRPDRTLDPAWIKRLDAVVTEAQKHGFPIILDEHDFDDCGKDTDACAILLANVW
;
A
#
# COMPACT_ATOMS: atom_id res chain seq x y z
N MET A 1 12.63 2.06 -13.69
CA MET A 1 11.22 2.10 -13.21
C MET A 1 10.30 2.99 -14.05
N GLY A 2 10.76 3.63 -15.15
CA GLY A 2 9.87 4.25 -16.14
C GLY A 2 8.87 5.27 -15.59
N ARG A 3 7.74 5.46 -16.28
CA ARG A 3 6.63 6.33 -15.85
C ARG A 3 5.79 5.59 -14.83
N GLY A 4 5.59 6.19 -13.66
CA GLY A 4 4.87 5.59 -12.53
C GLY A 4 3.57 6.30 -12.19
N VAL A 5 2.66 5.59 -11.54
CA VAL A 5 1.42 6.14 -10.97
C VAL A 5 1.22 5.62 -9.54
N ASN A 6 0.70 6.45 -8.64
CA ASN A 6 0.29 6.01 -7.31
C ASN A 6 -1.12 5.44 -7.36
N ILE A 7 -1.34 4.31 -6.70
CA ILE A 7 -2.65 3.64 -6.63
C ILE A 7 -2.99 3.31 -5.18
N ILE A 8 -4.30 3.25 -4.87
CA ILE A 8 -4.85 2.82 -3.56
C ILE A 8 -4.04 3.39 -2.39
N GLY A 9 -4.14 4.70 -2.17
CA GLY A 9 -3.42 5.33 -1.05
C GLY A 9 -3.81 4.73 0.30
N GLY A 10 -2.96 4.82 1.32
CA GLY A 10 -3.23 4.21 2.63
C GLY A 10 -4.50 4.71 3.35
N TYR A 11 -5.03 5.87 2.95
CA TYR A 11 -6.32 6.39 3.40
C TYR A 11 -7.53 5.77 2.69
N ASP A 12 -7.33 4.90 1.70
CA ASP A 12 -8.41 4.29 0.94
C ASP A 12 -9.23 3.32 1.84
N PRO A 13 -10.58 3.37 1.79
CA PRO A 13 -11.45 2.48 2.54
C PRO A 13 -11.16 0.97 2.31
N TYR A 14 -10.54 0.60 1.19
CA TYR A 14 -10.10 -0.75 0.88
C TYR A 14 -9.34 -1.42 2.03
N TRP A 15 -8.42 -0.69 2.66
CA TRP A 15 -7.56 -1.22 3.73
C TRP A 15 -8.35 -1.64 4.97
N ASN A 16 -9.54 -1.08 5.15
CA ASN A 16 -10.49 -1.40 6.22
C ASN A 16 -11.56 -2.41 5.79
N GLY A 17 -11.39 -3.04 4.62
CA GLY A 17 -12.36 -3.99 4.06
C GLY A 17 -13.64 -3.35 3.54
N GLN A 18 -13.63 -2.04 3.30
CA GLN A 18 -14.73 -1.31 2.72
C GLN A 18 -14.54 -1.17 1.20
N PRO A 19 -15.61 -0.88 0.43
CA PRO A 19 -15.49 -0.68 -1.01
C PRO A 19 -14.57 0.50 -1.35
N SER A 20 -13.71 0.32 -2.34
CA SER A 20 -12.92 1.38 -2.96
C SER A 20 -13.52 1.81 -4.29
N THR A 21 -13.28 3.06 -4.67
CA THR A 21 -13.53 3.52 -6.04
C THR A 21 -12.50 2.98 -7.03
N PHE A 22 -11.31 2.61 -6.56
CA PHE A 22 -10.28 1.99 -7.39
C PHE A 22 -10.58 0.51 -7.58
N ARG A 23 -10.88 0.12 -8.81
CA ARG A 23 -11.15 -1.26 -9.21
C ARG A 23 -9.86 -1.87 -9.72
N LEU A 24 -9.23 -2.72 -8.90
CA LEU A 24 -7.91 -3.28 -9.15
C LEU A 24 -7.68 -3.68 -10.61
N ASP A 25 -8.46 -4.62 -11.13
CA ASP A 25 -8.26 -5.12 -12.50
C ASP A 25 -8.49 -4.04 -13.58
N THR A 26 -9.65 -3.38 -13.58
CA THR A 26 -10.01 -2.42 -14.64
C THR A 26 -9.11 -1.19 -14.64
N ASP A 27 -8.80 -0.64 -13.47
CA ASP A 27 -8.04 0.62 -13.39
C ASP A 27 -6.53 0.36 -13.58
N LEU A 28 -6.02 -0.82 -13.22
CA LEU A 28 -4.66 -1.25 -13.61
C LEU A 28 -4.53 -1.44 -15.13
N ASN A 29 -5.54 -2.05 -15.78
CA ASN A 29 -5.55 -2.16 -17.24
C ASN A 29 -5.55 -0.78 -17.92
N LEU A 30 -6.40 0.13 -17.45
CA LEU A 30 -6.43 1.51 -17.95
C LEU A 30 -5.08 2.22 -17.75
N ALA A 31 -4.41 2.01 -16.62
CA ALA A 31 -3.08 2.56 -16.38
C ALA A 31 -2.04 2.01 -17.39
N ARG A 32 -2.14 0.73 -17.79
CA ARG A 32 -1.30 0.17 -18.85
C ARG A 32 -1.57 0.79 -20.21
N GLU A 33 -2.83 0.89 -20.60
CA GLU A 33 -3.25 1.50 -21.86
C GLU A 33 -2.83 2.97 -21.94
N ALA A 34 -2.86 3.69 -20.80
CA ALA A 34 -2.36 5.06 -20.68
C ALA A 34 -0.82 5.17 -20.74
N GLY A 35 -0.09 4.05 -20.76
CA GLY A 35 1.36 4.00 -20.90
C GLY A 35 2.15 4.10 -19.59
N PHE A 36 1.53 3.84 -18.44
CA PHE A 36 2.26 3.69 -17.18
C PHE A 36 2.97 2.33 -17.12
N THR A 37 4.13 2.35 -16.48
CA THR A 37 5.08 1.24 -16.48
C THR A 37 5.48 0.78 -15.08
N THR A 38 5.02 1.46 -14.03
CA THR A 38 5.26 1.11 -12.62
C THR A 38 4.11 1.64 -11.78
N VAL A 39 3.77 0.94 -10.70
CA VAL A 39 2.82 1.43 -9.70
C VAL A 39 3.51 1.62 -8.35
N ARG A 40 3.06 2.63 -7.60
CA ARG A 40 3.45 2.84 -6.20
C ARG A 40 2.20 2.74 -5.32
N ILE A 41 2.32 2.00 -4.22
CA ILE A 41 1.26 1.78 -3.24
C ILE A 41 1.76 2.35 -1.92
N PRO A 42 1.37 3.58 -1.55
CA PRO A 42 1.77 4.17 -0.28
C PRO A 42 0.94 3.63 0.88
N LEU A 43 1.61 3.01 1.84
CA LEU A 43 0.99 2.27 2.95
C LEU A 43 1.06 3.09 4.25
N PHE A 44 -0.03 3.09 5.02
CA PHE A 44 -0.10 3.69 6.35
C PHE A 44 -0.35 2.54 7.33
N THR A 45 0.70 1.84 7.72
CA THR A 45 0.58 0.53 8.36
C THR A 45 0.44 0.60 9.87
N PHE A 46 0.85 1.70 10.51
CA PHE A 46 0.86 1.80 11.96
C PHE A 46 -0.54 1.63 12.56
N ALA A 47 -1.56 2.16 11.88
CA ALA A 47 -2.96 2.01 12.28
C ALA A 47 -3.50 0.57 12.13
N HIS A 48 -2.79 -0.29 11.41
CA HIS A 48 -3.15 -1.69 11.16
C HIS A 48 -2.26 -2.69 11.92
N MET A 49 -1.41 -2.20 12.82
CA MET A 49 -0.65 -3.05 13.74
C MET A 49 -1.53 -3.54 14.90
N ARG A 50 -1.33 -4.79 15.27
CA ARG A 50 -1.92 -5.41 16.47
C ARG A 50 -1.14 -4.99 17.72
N PRO A 51 -1.63 -5.26 18.95
CA PRO A 51 -0.91 -4.91 20.18
C PRO A 51 0.49 -5.53 20.30
N ASP A 52 0.73 -6.66 19.62
CA ASP A 52 2.05 -7.31 19.53
C ASP A 52 2.97 -6.69 18.45
N ARG A 53 2.56 -5.57 17.85
CA ARG A 53 3.27 -4.80 16.80
C ARG A 53 3.41 -5.51 15.46
N THR A 54 2.75 -6.65 15.28
CA THR A 54 2.64 -7.28 13.95
C THR A 54 1.47 -6.70 13.18
N LEU A 55 1.54 -6.70 11.85
CA LEU A 55 0.43 -6.27 11.00
C LEU A 55 -0.76 -7.24 11.10
N ASP A 56 -1.98 -6.69 11.02
CA ASP A 56 -3.20 -7.48 10.93
C ASP A 56 -3.13 -8.43 9.71
N PRO A 57 -3.23 -9.76 9.91
CA PRO A 57 -3.23 -10.72 8.81
C PRO A 57 -4.30 -10.46 7.74
N ALA A 58 -5.46 -9.90 8.13
CA ALA A 58 -6.48 -9.53 7.16
C ALA A 58 -6.06 -8.34 6.30
N TRP A 59 -5.31 -7.39 6.87
CA TRP A 59 -4.73 -6.28 6.13
C TRP A 59 -3.62 -6.75 5.18
N ILE A 60 -2.71 -7.62 5.64
CA ILE A 60 -1.68 -8.25 4.79
C ILE A 60 -2.31 -8.97 3.59
N LYS A 61 -3.37 -9.76 3.83
CA LYS A 61 -4.08 -10.45 2.75
C LYS A 61 -4.65 -9.50 1.69
N ARG A 62 -5.06 -8.29 2.09
CA ARG A 62 -5.50 -7.25 1.14
C ARG A 62 -4.33 -6.71 0.34
N LEU A 63 -3.20 -6.41 0.99
CA LEU A 63 -1.97 -6.01 0.31
C LEU A 63 -1.53 -7.07 -0.72
N ASP A 64 -1.55 -8.36 -0.35
CA ASP A 64 -1.25 -9.46 -1.26
C ASP A 64 -2.16 -9.47 -2.49
N ALA A 65 -3.46 -9.18 -2.32
CA ALA A 65 -4.40 -9.11 -3.43
C ALA A 65 -4.07 -7.95 -4.39
N VAL A 66 -3.71 -6.77 -3.85
CA VAL A 66 -3.28 -5.61 -4.66
C VAL A 66 -1.99 -5.92 -5.43
N VAL A 67 -0.99 -6.46 -4.74
CA VAL A 67 0.31 -6.81 -5.32
C VAL A 67 0.15 -7.88 -6.40
N THR A 68 -0.60 -8.93 -6.11
CA THR A 68 -0.89 -10.01 -7.07
C THR A 68 -1.55 -9.46 -8.33
N GLU A 69 -2.53 -8.57 -8.19
CA GLU A 69 -3.22 -8.01 -9.35
C GLU A 69 -2.30 -7.09 -10.16
N ALA A 70 -1.54 -6.21 -9.51
CA ALA A 70 -0.54 -5.38 -10.19
C ALA A 70 0.51 -6.21 -10.94
N GLN A 71 0.96 -7.34 -10.36
CA GLN A 71 1.87 -8.28 -11.01
C GLN A 71 1.26 -8.99 -12.22
N LYS A 72 -0.02 -9.37 -12.16
CA LYS A 72 -0.73 -9.96 -13.33
C LYS A 72 -0.79 -8.98 -14.50
N HIS A 73 -0.98 -7.69 -14.20
CA HIS A 73 -0.89 -6.60 -15.17
C HIS A 73 0.57 -6.25 -15.54
N GLY A 74 1.55 -6.97 -14.99
CA GLY A 74 2.98 -6.91 -15.29
C GLY A 74 3.72 -5.73 -14.66
N PHE A 75 3.11 -5.00 -13.73
CA PHE A 75 3.72 -3.81 -13.17
C PHE A 75 4.88 -4.18 -12.22
N PRO A 76 6.05 -3.54 -12.34
CA PRO A 76 6.92 -3.31 -11.19
C PRO A 76 6.17 -2.49 -10.13
N ILE A 77 6.40 -2.82 -8.86
CA ILE A 77 5.65 -2.27 -7.73
C ILE A 77 6.63 -1.64 -6.74
N ILE A 78 6.31 -0.44 -6.28
CA ILE A 78 6.91 0.19 -5.09
C ILE A 78 5.92 0.04 -3.95
N LEU A 79 6.36 -0.58 -2.87
CA LEU A 79 5.71 -0.52 -1.57
C LEU A 79 6.55 0.39 -0.68
N ASP A 80 5.92 1.36 -0.02
CA ASP A 80 6.59 2.18 0.97
C ASP A 80 5.70 2.49 2.17
N GLU A 81 6.36 2.72 3.30
CA GLU A 81 5.72 3.17 4.52
C GLU A 81 5.56 4.68 4.52
N HIS A 82 4.37 5.16 4.88
CA HIS A 82 3.96 6.53 4.65
C HIS A 82 3.39 7.24 5.90
N ASP A 83 3.51 6.64 7.08
CA ASP A 83 3.15 7.23 8.39
C ASP A 83 4.16 8.33 8.87
N PHE A 84 4.60 9.20 7.96
CA PHE A 84 5.63 10.22 8.25
C PHE A 84 5.16 11.30 9.23
N ASP A 85 3.85 11.57 9.30
CA ASP A 85 3.28 12.55 10.23
C ASP A 85 3.43 12.08 11.70
N ASP A 86 3.30 10.79 11.96
CA ASP A 86 3.50 10.24 13.30
C ASP A 86 4.99 10.14 13.63
N CYS A 87 5.82 9.76 12.66
CA CYS A 87 7.28 9.76 12.82
C CYS A 87 7.86 11.16 13.04
N GLY A 88 7.26 12.20 12.47
CA GLY A 88 7.67 13.59 12.68
C GLY A 88 7.39 14.10 14.10
N LYS A 89 6.44 13.49 14.82
CA LYS A 89 6.11 13.85 16.21
C LYS A 89 7.05 13.18 17.21
N ASP A 90 7.39 11.92 16.98
CA ASP A 90 8.26 11.12 17.85
C ASP A 90 9.06 10.09 17.02
N THR A 91 10.33 10.41 16.78
CA THR A 91 11.23 9.56 15.99
C THR A 91 11.61 8.28 16.70
N ASP A 92 11.72 8.28 18.03
CA ASP A 92 12.11 7.11 18.81
C ASP A 92 10.98 6.09 18.86
N ALA A 93 9.74 6.56 19.07
CA ALA A 93 8.56 5.72 18.99
C ALA A 93 8.37 5.16 17.56
N CYS A 94 8.57 5.99 16.53
CA CYS A 94 8.48 5.55 15.14
C CYS A 94 9.52 4.50 14.79
N ALA A 95 10.78 4.62 15.23
CA ALA A 95 11.82 3.64 14.94
C ALA A 95 11.43 2.22 15.41
N ILE A 96 10.68 2.12 16.50
CA ILE A 96 10.14 0.84 17.00
C ILE A 96 9.08 0.29 16.05
N LEU A 97 8.11 1.10 15.62
CA LEU A 97 7.02 0.64 14.75
C LEU A 97 7.52 0.31 13.34
N LEU A 98 8.33 1.19 12.76
CA LEU A 98 8.86 1.04 11.39
C LEU A 98 9.65 -0.27 11.22
N ALA A 99 10.38 -0.70 12.26
CA ALA A 99 11.12 -1.97 12.24
C ALA A 99 10.22 -3.22 12.17
N ASN A 100 8.91 -3.09 12.39
CA ASN A 100 7.93 -4.19 12.38
C ASN A 100 7.00 -4.18 11.15
N VAL A 101 7.23 -3.31 10.17
CA VAL A 101 6.41 -3.23 8.95
C VAL A 101 6.66 -4.41 7.99
N TRP A 102 7.81 -5.10 8.11
CA TRP A 102 8.26 -6.17 7.22
C TRP A 102 8.58 -7.47 7.97
#